data_AF-A0AAV8XXS5-F1
#
_entry.id   AF-A0AAV8XXS5-F1
#
_cell.length_a   1.000
_cell.length_b   1.000
_cell.length_c   1.000
_cell.angle_alpha   90.00
_cell.angle_beta   90.00
_cell.angle_gamma   90.00
#
_symmetry.space_group_name_H-M   'P 1'
#
loop_
_entity.id
_entity.type
_entity.pdbx_description
1 polymer ?
#
loop_
_entity_poly.entity_id
_entity_poly.type
_entity_poly.pdbx_seq_one_letter_code
_entity_poly.pdbx_strand_id
1 'polypeptide(L)'
;MIMERKIKLKTLNSHITCKICRGYLIDATTVTECLHTFCKSCLVKHLEENNTCPTCNIVIHQSHPLQYISFDRTMQDIVYKLVPDLQKNEINRERSSTDRGLPNPKDIPLTNGDIHGDDNHIDNTHAESDYHRQDEQVNIDILCNDELLGKDHTLKFVYVTRWRFQNPPLTLQYRPRIDI
;
A
#
# COMPACT_ATOMS: atom_id res chain seq x y z
N MET A 1 27.67 -5.96 8.77
CA MET A 1 26.56 -6.21 9.72
C MET A 1 25.43 -5.28 9.32
N ILE A 2 24.25 -5.79 8.92
CA ILE A 2 23.08 -4.95 8.65
C ILE A 2 22.69 -4.32 9.99
N MET A 3 22.75 -3.00 10.10
CA MET A 3 22.23 -2.31 11.28
C MET A 3 20.71 -2.47 11.29
N GLU A 4 20.21 -3.44 12.04
CA GLU A 4 18.78 -3.58 12.30
C GLU A 4 18.31 -2.38 13.11
N ARG A 5 17.76 -1.37 12.43
CA ARG A 5 17.06 -0.27 13.09
C ARG A 5 15.70 -0.78 13.56
N LYS A 6 15.54 -0.92 14.87
CA LYS A 6 14.26 -1.27 15.49
C LYS A 6 13.49 0.02 15.81
N ILE A 7 12.33 0.17 15.19
CA ILE A 7 11.40 1.28 15.46
C ILE A 7 10.21 0.72 16.25
N LYS A 8 9.77 1.45 17.27
CA LYS A 8 8.57 1.07 18.04
C LYS A 8 7.34 1.36 17.19
N LEU A 9 6.53 0.34 16.87
CA LEU A 9 5.32 0.51 16.05
C LEU A 9 4.39 1.63 16.54
N LYS A 10 4.30 1.83 17.87
CA LYS A 10 3.51 2.90 18.50
C LYS A 10 3.84 4.31 17.96
N THR A 11 5.08 4.57 17.54
CA THR A 11 5.46 5.88 16.99
C THR A 11 4.93 6.09 15.57
N LEU A 12 4.56 5.01 14.87
CA LEU A 12 4.02 5.05 13.51
C LEU A 12 2.49 5.12 13.49
N ASN A 13 1.83 4.66 14.57
CA ASN A 13 0.38 4.57 14.66
C ASN A 13 -0.37 5.86 14.29
N SER A 14 0.21 7.04 14.54
CA SER A 14 -0.40 8.33 14.14
C SER A 14 -0.65 8.45 12.64
N HIS A 15 0.14 7.75 11.82
CA HIS A 15 0.16 7.81 10.35
C HIS A 15 -0.53 6.62 9.67
N ILE A 16 -0.72 5.50 10.38
CA ILE A 16 -1.24 4.24 9.80
C ILE A 16 -2.57 3.79 10.40
N THR A 17 -3.20 4.64 11.20
CA THR A 17 -4.50 4.38 11.83
C THR A 17 -5.59 5.27 11.27
N CYS A 18 -6.77 4.69 11.09
CA CYS A 18 -7.98 5.39 10.67
C CYS A 18 -8.50 6.30 11.79
N LYS A 19 -8.79 7.57 11.48
CA LYS A 19 -9.29 8.52 12.49
C LYS A 19 -10.76 8.29 12.88
N ILE A 20 -11.52 7.53 12.09
CA ILE A 20 -12.92 7.19 12.37
C ILE A 20 -12.99 6.00 13.34
N CYS A 21 -12.46 4.83 12.95
CA CYS A 21 -12.57 3.60 13.75
C CYS A 21 -11.45 3.41 14.77
N ARG A 22 -10.38 4.22 14.70
CA ARG A 22 -9.16 4.13 15.54
C ARG A 22 -8.36 2.82 15.41
N GLY A 23 -8.73 1.95 14.47
CA GLY A 23 -7.95 0.79 14.06
C GLY A 23 -6.91 1.11 12.99
N TYR A 24 -6.10 0.12 12.59
CA TYR A 24 -5.23 0.23 11.43
C TYR A 24 -6.05 0.38 10.13
N LEU A 25 -5.47 1.03 9.13
CA LEU A 25 -6.09 1.20 7.82
C LEU A 25 -6.30 -0.16 7.15
N ILE A 26 -7.55 -0.43 6.75
CA ILE A 26 -7.97 -1.59 5.96
C ILE A 26 -8.70 -1.05 4.74
N ASP A 27 -8.30 -1.50 3.56
CA ASP A 27 -8.66 -0.91 2.27
C ASP A 27 -8.51 0.63 2.32
N ALA A 28 -7.29 1.09 2.57
CA ALA A 28 -6.94 2.50 2.70
C ALA A 28 -7.53 3.30 1.55
N THR A 29 -8.34 4.30 1.89
CA THR A 29 -9.06 5.15 0.95
C THR A 29 -8.81 6.60 1.34
N THR A 30 -8.27 7.36 0.39
CA THR A 30 -7.81 8.73 0.57
C THR A 30 -8.76 9.70 -0.12
N VAL A 31 -9.08 10.80 0.57
CA VAL A 31 -9.81 11.94 -0.02
C VAL A 31 -8.85 12.72 -0.92
N THR A 32 -9.21 12.93 -2.19
CA THR A 32 -8.29 13.53 -3.18
C THR A 32 -7.94 14.98 -2.85
N GLU A 33 -8.92 15.76 -2.37
CA GLU A 33 -8.76 17.20 -2.12
C GLU A 33 -7.86 17.54 -0.93
N CYS A 34 -7.82 16.68 0.09
CA CYS A 34 -7.11 16.98 1.35
C CYS A 34 -6.14 15.91 1.81
N LEU A 35 -6.01 14.81 1.05
CA LEU A 35 -5.08 13.70 1.28
C LEU A 35 -5.20 13.02 2.67
N HIS A 36 -6.36 13.12 3.32
CA HIS A 36 -6.63 12.35 4.53
C HIS A 36 -7.10 10.94 4.16
N THR A 37 -6.47 9.94 4.79
CA THR A 37 -6.71 8.51 4.54
C THR A 37 -7.51 7.86 5.66
N PHE A 38 -8.44 6.99 5.29
CA PHE A 38 -9.34 6.25 6.17
C PHE A 38 -9.53 4.82 5.66
N CYS A 39 -10.22 3.95 6.41
CA CYS A 39 -10.67 2.67 5.85
C CYS A 39 -11.82 2.91 4.86
N LYS A 40 -11.89 2.14 3.76
CA LYS A 40 -12.98 2.21 2.77
C LYS A 40 -14.36 2.22 3.43
N SER A 41 -14.63 1.22 4.25
CA SER A 41 -15.93 1.04 4.92
C SER A 41 -16.27 2.20 5.87
N CYS A 42 -15.26 2.81 6.50
CA CYS A 42 -15.47 3.93 7.41
C CYS A 42 -15.81 5.21 6.64
N LEU A 43 -15.05 5.52 5.59
CA LEU A 43 -15.25 6.74 4.82
C LEU A 43 -16.53 6.68 4.00
N VAL A 44 -16.79 5.56 3.32
CA VAL A 44 -18.03 5.38 2.53
C VAL A 44 -19.25 5.53 3.43
N LYS A 45 -19.28 4.89 4.60
CA LYS A 45 -20.37 5.04 5.57
C LYS A 45 -20.56 6.48 6.04
N HIS A 46 -19.47 7.19 6.32
CA HIS A 46 -19.56 8.61 6.70
C HIS A 46 -20.16 9.47 5.59
N LEU A 47 -19.83 9.15 4.33
CA LEU A 47 -20.27 9.87 3.14
C LEU A 47 -21.72 9.60 2.73
N GLU A 48 -22.41 8.65 3.36
CA GLU A 48 -23.85 8.43 3.19
C GLU A 48 -24.67 9.60 3.76
N GLU A 49 -24.18 10.24 4.82
CA GLU A 49 -24.88 11.30 5.55
C GLU A 49 -24.16 12.66 5.50
N ASN A 50 -22.87 12.68 5.11
CA ASN A 50 -22.04 13.87 5.11
C ASN A 50 -21.27 14.03 3.80
N ASN A 51 -20.91 15.25 3.44
CA ASN A 51 -20.08 15.52 2.25
C ASN A 51 -18.73 16.18 2.60
N THR A 52 -18.33 16.12 3.87
CA THR A 52 -17.11 16.72 4.39
C THR A 52 -16.11 15.68 4.88
N CYS A 53 -14.83 16.02 4.82
CA CYS A 53 -13.76 15.19 5.36
C CYS A 53 -13.88 15.08 6.90
N PRO A 54 -13.88 13.86 7.48
CA PRO A 54 -13.97 13.67 8.93
C PRO A 54 -12.82 14.28 9.76
N THR A 55 -11.68 14.57 9.12
CA THR A 55 -10.49 15.10 9.82
C THR A 55 -10.41 16.63 9.74
N CYS A 56 -10.62 17.21 8.56
CA CYS A 56 -10.43 18.65 8.34
C CYS A 56 -11.71 19.43 8.01
N ASN A 57 -12.87 18.74 7.91
CA ASN A 57 -14.19 19.31 7.60
C ASN A 57 -14.30 20.06 6.27
N ILE A 58 -13.30 19.99 5.39
CA ILE A 58 -13.41 20.50 4.02
C ILE A 58 -14.48 19.70 3.27
N VAL A 59 -15.30 20.39 2.49
CA VAL A 59 -16.29 19.77 1.60
C VAL A 59 -15.54 19.01 0.51
N ILE A 60 -15.75 17.70 0.45
CA ILE A 60 -15.13 16.80 -0.52
C ILE A 60 -15.72 17.06 -1.91
N HIS A 61 -17.05 17.13 -1.99
CA HIS A 61 -17.78 17.56 -3.18
C HIS A 61 -19.23 17.92 -2.81
N GLN A 62 -19.89 18.76 -3.61
CA GLN A 62 -21.25 19.24 -3.33
C GLN A 62 -22.31 18.12 -3.39
N SER A 63 -22.31 17.29 -4.44
CA SER A 63 -23.33 16.24 -4.65
C SER A 63 -22.80 14.80 -4.71
N HIS A 64 -21.57 14.58 -5.22
CA HIS A 64 -20.99 13.25 -5.44
C HIS A 64 -19.65 13.04 -4.69
N PRO A 65 -19.63 13.06 -3.35
CA PRO A 65 -18.38 12.93 -2.59
C PRO A 65 -17.66 11.59 -2.81
N LEU A 66 -18.39 10.51 -3.15
CA LEU A 66 -17.81 9.20 -3.46
C LEU A 66 -16.93 9.17 -4.72
N GLN A 67 -17.08 10.15 -5.63
CA GLN A 67 -16.23 10.25 -6.82
C GLN A 67 -14.88 10.94 -6.53
N TYR A 68 -14.75 11.58 -5.36
CA TYR A 68 -13.56 12.35 -4.94
C TYR A 68 -12.79 11.66 -3.81
N ILE A 69 -12.90 10.33 -3.77
CA ILE A 69 -12.10 9.46 -2.91
C ILE A 69 -11.47 8.39 -3.80
N SER A 70 -10.31 7.89 -3.41
CA SER A 70 -9.59 6.88 -4.19
C SER A 70 -8.87 5.89 -3.28
N PHE A 71 -8.76 4.65 -3.75
CA PHE A 71 -7.97 3.63 -3.06
C PHE A 71 -6.50 4.01 -3.05
N ASP A 72 -5.92 3.99 -1.87
CA ASP A 72 -4.51 4.28 -1.65
C ASP A 72 -3.75 2.97 -1.48
N ARG A 73 -3.44 2.34 -2.62
CA ARG A 73 -2.75 1.05 -2.66
C ARG A 73 -1.40 1.12 -1.95
N THR A 74 -0.65 2.19 -2.17
CA THR A 74 0.66 2.42 -1.55
C THR A 74 0.55 2.51 -0.04
N MET A 75 -0.40 3.31 0.49
CA MET A 75 -0.61 3.39 1.94
C MET A 75 -1.08 2.07 2.52
N GLN A 76 -1.93 1.31 1.81
CA GLN A 76 -2.35 -0.02 2.27
C GLN A 76 -1.16 -0.99 2.35
N ASP A 77 -0.28 -0.99 1.35
CA ASP A 77 0.93 -1.81 1.31
C ASP A 77 1.89 -1.43 2.43
N ILE A 78 2.07 -0.14 2.69
CA ILE A 78 2.86 0.36 3.82
C ILE A 78 2.31 -0.19 5.13
N VAL A 79 0.99 -0.09 5.34
CA VAL A 79 0.35 -0.57 6.58
C VAL A 79 0.55 -2.08 6.75
N TYR A 80 0.35 -2.88 5.68
CA TYR A 80 0.54 -4.34 5.73
C TYR A 80 1.99 -4.77 5.90
N LYS A 81 2.96 -4.02 5.34
CA LYS A 81 4.39 -4.29 5.54
C LYS A 81 4.87 -3.91 6.94
N LEU A 82 4.28 -2.88 7.56
CA LEU A 82 4.68 -2.37 8.87
C LEU A 82 4.03 -3.10 10.05
N VAL A 83 2.77 -3.53 9.91
CA VAL A 83 2.01 -4.17 11.00
C VAL A 83 2.06 -5.69 10.84
N PRO A 84 2.75 -6.42 11.74
CA PRO A 84 2.85 -7.87 11.65
C PRO A 84 1.49 -8.56 11.65
N ASP A 85 1.34 -9.55 10.77
CA ASP A 85 0.16 -10.42 10.61
C ASP A 85 -1.16 -9.72 10.30
N LEU A 86 -1.20 -8.39 10.13
CA LEU A 86 -2.43 -7.65 9.88
C LEU A 86 -3.16 -8.14 8.62
N GLN A 87 -2.43 -8.29 7.51
CA GLN A 87 -2.99 -8.76 6.24
C GLN A 87 -3.55 -10.18 6.36
N LYS A 88 -2.80 -11.09 7.01
CA LYS A 88 -3.25 -12.47 7.23
C LYS A 88 -4.52 -12.51 8.08
N ASN A 89 -4.57 -11.70 9.13
CA ASN A 89 -5.73 -11.60 10.01
C ASN A 89 -6.96 -11.10 9.26
N GLU A 90 -6.81 -10.12 8.36
CA GLU A 90 -7.91 -9.62 7.55
C GLU A 90 -8.42 -10.67 6.56
N ILE A 91 -7.52 -11.35 5.84
CA ILE A 91 -7.88 -12.46 4.93
C ILE A 91 -8.62 -13.57 5.68
N ASN A 92 -8.16 -13.93 6.89
CA ASN A 92 -8.82 -14.94 7.72
C ASN A 92 -10.22 -14.48 8.16
N ARG A 93 -10.39 -13.19 8.47
CA ARG A 93 -11.68 -12.61 8.84
C ARG A 93 -12.67 -12.66 7.68
N GLU A 94 -12.22 -12.34 6.47
CA GLU A 94 -13.01 -12.44 5.23
C GLU A 94 -13.43 -13.89 4.96
N ARG A 95 -12.47 -14.83 4.95
CA ARG A 95 -12.75 -16.28 4.77
C ARG A 95 -13.76 -16.81 5.78
N SER A 96 -13.61 -16.44 7.05
CA SER A 96 -14.54 -16.87 8.10
C SER A 96 -15.96 -16.34 7.90
N SER A 97 -16.11 -15.20 7.21
CA SER A 97 -17.41 -14.58 6.95
C SER A 97 -18.11 -15.25 5.77
N THR A 98 -17.35 -15.61 4.73
CA THR A 98 -17.83 -16.40 3.59
C THR A 98 -18.27 -17.81 4.01
N ASP A 99 -17.51 -18.47 4.89
CA ASP A 99 -17.85 -19.81 5.40
C ASP A 99 -19.15 -19.83 6.22
N ARG A 100 -19.54 -18.69 6.79
CA ARG A 100 -20.83 -18.49 7.47
C ARG A 100 -22.00 -18.20 6.51
N GLY A 101 -21.78 -18.27 5.20
CA GLY A 101 -22.80 -18.02 4.17
C GLY A 101 -23.23 -16.55 4.06
N LEU A 102 -22.46 -15.60 4.61
CA LEU A 102 -22.71 -14.18 4.40
C LEU A 102 -22.01 -13.73 3.10
N PRO A 103 -22.68 -12.94 2.24
CA PRO A 103 -22.02 -12.33 1.10
C PRO A 103 -20.89 -11.43 1.58
N ASN A 104 -19.71 -11.60 0.99
CA ASN A 104 -18.56 -10.75 1.24
C ASN A 104 -18.91 -9.32 0.80
N PRO A 105 -18.77 -8.29 1.67
CA PRO A 105 -19.10 -6.91 1.32
C PRO A 105 -18.31 -6.36 0.13
N LYS A 106 -17.18 -6.98 -0.24
CA LYS A 106 -16.36 -6.62 -1.41
C LYS A 106 -16.92 -7.14 -2.73
N ASP A 107 -17.78 -8.16 -2.69
CA ASP A 107 -18.35 -8.83 -3.87
C ASP A 107 -19.77 -8.32 -4.22
N ILE A 108 -20.29 -7.35 -3.46
CA ILE A 108 -21.59 -6.73 -3.74
C ILE A 108 -21.36 -5.66 -4.82
N PRO A 109 -21.92 -5.80 -6.03
CA PRO A 109 -21.84 -4.76 -7.04
C PRO A 109 -22.52 -3.51 -6.47
N LEU A 110 -21.76 -2.42 -6.32
CA LEU A 110 -22.34 -1.11 -6.12
C LEU A 110 -23.10 -0.75 -7.41
N THR A 111 -24.38 -1.12 -7.48
CA THR A 111 -25.26 -0.64 -8.54
C THR A 111 -25.48 0.85 -8.31
N ASN A 112 -24.66 1.68 -8.95
CA ASN A 112 -25.01 2.97 -9.57
C ASN A 112 -23.72 3.69 -10.01
N GLY A 113 -23.49 3.72 -11.33
CA GLY A 113 -22.52 4.59 -11.99
C GLY A 113 -21.14 3.96 -12.19
N ASP A 114 -20.88 3.59 -13.44
CA ASP A 114 -19.68 2.97 -13.98
C ASP A 114 -18.36 3.47 -13.36
N ILE A 115 -17.72 2.61 -12.56
CA ILE A 115 -16.28 2.67 -12.31
C ILE A 115 -15.65 1.74 -13.35
N HIS A 116 -15.18 2.31 -14.46
CA HIS A 116 -14.19 1.63 -15.30
C HIS A 116 -12.90 1.50 -14.48
N GLY A 117 -12.76 0.36 -13.83
CA GLY A 117 -11.51 -0.19 -13.34
C GLY A 117 -11.57 -1.69 -13.61
N ASP A 118 -10.94 -2.09 -14.70
CA ASP A 118 -10.79 -3.45 -15.21
C ASP A 118 -10.81 -4.52 -14.11
N ASP A 119 -11.85 -5.35 -14.14
CA ASP A 119 -12.03 -6.50 -13.27
C ASP A 119 -11.71 -7.72 -14.14
N ASN A 120 -10.48 -8.23 -14.07
CA ASN A 120 -10.17 -9.60 -14.48
C ASN A 120 -8.88 -10.14 -13.83
N HIS A 121 -9.08 -11.28 -13.17
CA HIS A 121 -8.10 -12.29 -12.75
C HIS A 121 -7.46 -12.14 -11.35
N ILE A 122 -8.15 -12.72 -10.36
CA ILE A 122 -7.52 -13.31 -9.18
C ILE A 122 -6.73 -14.53 -9.67
N ASP A 123 -5.47 -14.32 -10.08
CA ASP A 123 -4.50 -15.41 -10.13
C ASP A 123 -3.82 -15.56 -8.78
N ASN A 124 -3.75 -16.80 -8.32
CA ASN A 124 -3.23 -17.22 -7.03
C ASN A 124 -1.69 -17.34 -7.12
N THR A 125 -1.05 -16.25 -7.52
CA THR A 125 0.41 -16.10 -7.67
C THR A 125 0.87 -14.84 -6.94
N HIS A 126 0.60 -14.78 -5.63
CA HIS A 126 1.03 -13.70 -4.73
C HIS A 126 2.53 -13.79 -4.38
N ALA A 127 3.38 -13.72 -5.40
CA ALA A 127 4.78 -13.34 -5.32
C ALA A 127 5.13 -12.67 -6.65
N GLU A 128 5.56 -11.40 -6.60
CA GLU A 128 6.08 -10.59 -7.72
C GLU A 128 5.15 -9.69 -8.53
N SER A 129 4.00 -9.24 -8.01
CA SER A 129 3.45 -7.97 -8.49
C SER A 129 4.06 -6.81 -7.70
N ASP A 130 5.28 -6.43 -8.08
CA ASP A 130 5.87 -5.16 -7.67
C ASP A 130 5.14 -4.03 -8.41
N TYR A 131 3.96 -3.65 -7.90
CA TYR A 131 3.08 -2.63 -8.48
C TYR A 131 3.71 -1.23 -8.54
N HIS A 132 4.91 -1.05 -7.96
CA HIS A 132 5.68 0.18 -7.99
C HIS A 132 6.87 0.12 -8.97
N ARG A 133 7.12 -1.01 -9.63
CA ARG A 133 8.22 -1.17 -10.60
C ARG A 133 8.11 -0.21 -11.79
N GLN A 134 6.93 0.35 -12.01
CA GLN A 134 6.58 1.27 -13.10
C GLN A 134 6.28 2.69 -12.60
N ASP A 135 6.39 2.96 -11.29
CA ASP A 135 6.20 4.29 -10.74
C ASP A 135 7.44 5.14 -11.04
N GLU A 136 7.33 6.07 -11.99
CA GLU A 136 8.41 6.97 -12.39
C GLU A 136 8.96 7.81 -11.22
N GLN A 137 8.17 8.04 -10.15
CA GLN A 137 8.63 8.74 -8.95
C GLN A 137 9.51 7.89 -8.04
N VAL A 138 9.58 6.57 -8.26
CA VAL A 138 10.32 5.59 -7.44
C VAL A 138 11.38 4.83 -8.26
N ASN A 139 11.69 5.29 -9.47
CA ASN A 139 12.67 4.66 -10.34
C ASN A 139 14.09 4.94 -9.84
N ILE A 140 14.70 3.99 -9.13
CA ILE A 140 16.06 4.08 -8.61
C ILE A 140 16.99 3.07 -9.27
N ASP A 141 18.16 3.54 -9.68
CA ASP A 141 19.29 2.71 -10.05
C ASP A 141 19.99 2.23 -8.78
N ILE A 142 20.25 0.93 -8.68
CA ILE A 142 21.07 0.36 -7.61
C ILE A 142 22.45 0.05 -8.18
N LEU A 143 23.49 0.50 -7.50
CA LEU A 143 24.88 0.31 -7.90
C LEU A 143 25.67 -0.48 -6.85
N CYS A 144 26.67 -1.23 -7.31
CA CYS A 144 27.66 -1.88 -6.48
C CYS A 144 29.04 -1.51 -7.02
N ASN A 145 29.87 -0.86 -6.20
CA ASN A 145 31.15 -0.28 -6.64
C ASN A 145 30.99 0.66 -7.84
N ASP A 146 29.99 1.55 -7.80
CA ASP A 146 29.67 2.47 -8.89
C ASP A 146 29.25 1.80 -10.23
N GLU A 147 29.05 0.48 -10.27
CA GLU A 147 28.48 -0.24 -11.42
C GLU A 147 26.99 -0.51 -11.24
N LEU A 148 26.20 -0.27 -12.29
CA LEU A 148 24.76 -0.54 -12.29
C LEU A 148 24.48 -2.04 -12.14
N LEU A 149 23.59 -2.38 -11.20
CA LEU A 149 23.09 -3.73 -11.04
C LEU A 149 21.90 -3.98 -11.98
N GLY A 150 21.96 -5.11 -12.69
CA GLY A 150 20.83 -5.62 -13.46
C GLY A 150 19.65 -5.97 -12.57
N LYS A 151 18.44 -5.80 -13.11
CA LYS A 151 17.17 -5.96 -12.38
C LYS A 151 16.95 -7.36 -11.79
N ASP A 152 17.61 -8.38 -12.35
CA ASP A 152 17.47 -9.78 -11.94
C ASP A 152 18.65 -10.28 -11.08
N HIS A 153 19.57 -9.39 -10.69
CA HIS A 153 20.70 -9.76 -9.86
C HIS A 153 20.28 -9.95 -8.39
N THR A 154 20.26 -11.19 -7.93
CA THR A 154 20.06 -11.49 -6.51
C THR A 154 21.22 -10.95 -5.66
N LEU A 155 20.97 -10.56 -4.40
CA LEU A 155 22.03 -10.11 -3.48
C LEU A 155 23.16 -11.12 -3.31
N LYS A 156 22.85 -12.43 -3.39
CA LYS A 156 23.85 -13.51 -3.35
C LYS A 156 24.74 -13.47 -4.60
N PHE A 157 24.16 -13.30 -5.78
CA PHE A 157 24.92 -13.14 -7.02
C PHE A 157 25.83 -11.92 -6.95
N VAL A 158 25.30 -10.76 -6.52
CA VAL A 158 26.07 -9.53 -6.37
C VAL A 158 27.22 -9.71 -5.37
N TYR A 159 26.96 -10.34 -4.23
CA TYR A 159 27.99 -10.61 -3.23
C TYR A 159 29.14 -11.45 -3.81
N VAL A 160 28.80 -12.55 -4.51
CA VAL A 160 29.80 -13.49 -5.05
C VAL A 160 30.58 -12.91 -6.23
N THR A 161 29.93 -12.10 -7.07
CA THR A 161 30.54 -11.59 -8.31
C THR A 161 31.23 -10.24 -8.14
N ARG A 162 30.72 -9.36 -7.26
CA ARG A 162 31.19 -7.97 -7.13
C ARG A 162 31.72 -7.59 -5.74
N TRP A 163 31.47 -8.39 -4.70
CA TRP A 163 31.86 -8.07 -3.31
C TRP A 163 32.73 -9.14 -2.62
N ARG A 164 33.07 -10.24 -3.31
CA ARG A 164 33.74 -11.42 -2.71
C ARG A 164 35.03 -11.09 -1.96
N PHE A 165 35.78 -10.11 -2.43
CA PHE A 165 37.07 -9.71 -1.87
C PHE A 165 37.01 -8.41 -1.06
N GLN A 166 35.81 -7.92 -0.76
CA GLN A 166 35.60 -6.69 0.00
C GLN A 166 35.16 -6.99 1.42
N ASN A 167 35.43 -6.04 2.32
CA ASN A 167 35.03 -6.16 3.71
C ASN A 167 33.50 -6.11 3.83
N PRO A 168 32.88 -7.00 4.62
CA PRO A 168 31.45 -6.92 4.90
C PRO A 168 31.13 -5.68 5.77
N PRO A 169 29.91 -5.10 5.67
CA PRO A 169 28.77 -5.54 4.86
C PRO A 169 28.88 -5.20 3.37
N LEU A 170 28.16 -5.97 2.53
CA LEU A 170 27.86 -5.57 1.15
C LEU A 170 27.23 -4.18 1.16
N THR A 171 27.88 -3.22 0.50
CA THR A 171 27.39 -1.84 0.41
C THR A 171 26.89 -1.59 -1.00
N LEU A 172 25.64 -1.17 -1.11
CA LEU A 172 25.00 -0.79 -2.37
C LEU A 172 24.70 0.71 -2.33
N GLN A 173 24.92 1.38 -3.45
CA GLN A 173 24.54 2.79 -3.63
C GLN A 173 23.22 2.84 -4.42
N TYR A 174 22.45 3.91 -4.26
CA TYR A 174 21.26 4.15 -5.07
C TYR A 174 21.26 5.57 -5.60
N ARG A 175 20.65 5.79 -6.76
CA ARG A 175 20.39 7.12 -7.32
C ARG A 175 19.07 7.15 -8.08
N PRO A 176 18.38 8.30 -8.17
CA PRO A 176 17.24 8.44 -9.08
C PRO A 176 17.65 8.14 -10.52
N ARG A 177 16.84 7.35 -11.23
CA ARG A 177 17.04 7.10 -12.65
C ARG A 177 16.49 8.29 -13.44
N ILE A 178 17.36 8.95 -14.19
CA ILE A 178 16.99 10.08 -15.07
C ILE A 178 16.96 9.52 -16.49
N ASP A 179 15.77 9.31 -17.03
CA ASP A 179 15.59 8.94 -18.43
C ASP A 179 15.70 10.25 -19.26
N ILE A 180 16.76 10.39 -20.07
CA ILE A 180 17.01 11.53 -20.97
C ILE A 180 16.36 11.28 -22.33
#